data_AF-J0NWZ7-F1
#
_entry.id   AF-J0NWZ7-F1
#
_cell.length_a   1.000
_cell.length_b   1.000
_cell.length_c   1.000
_cell.angle_alpha   90.00
_cell.angle_beta   90.00
_cell.angle_gamma   90.00
#
_symmetry.space_group_name_H-M   'P 1'
#
loop_
_entity.id
_entity.type
_entity.pdbx_description
1 polymer ?
#
loop_
_entity_poly.entity_id
_entity_poly.type
_entity_poly.pdbx_seq_one_letter_code
_entity_poly.pdbx_strand_id
1 'polypeptide(L)' 'MPMFSFFKKDPIKKLEKQYEKLMQEARDIQRSGDLRLYADKVAAAEALQLKIEALRAKS' A
#
# COMPACT_ATOMS: atom_id res chain seq x y z
N MET A 1 13.30 -12.98 26.37
CA MET A 1 13.70 -12.83 24.95
C MET A 1 13.25 -11.46 24.46
N PRO A 2 14.12 -10.44 24.31
CA PRO A 2 13.68 -9.12 23.90
C PRO A 2 13.64 -9.05 22.37
N MET A 3 12.47 -9.31 21.77
CA MET A 3 12.17 -8.98 20.37
C MET A 3 11.66 -7.54 20.25
N PHE A 4 12.42 -6.58 20.79
CA PHE A 4 12.13 -5.15 20.62
C PHE A 4 13.30 -4.49 19.89
N SER A 5 13.59 -5.02 18.70
CA SER A 5 14.53 -4.38 17.80
C SER A 5 13.85 -3.20 17.13
N PHE A 6 14.19 -2.00 17.60
CA PHE A 6 14.24 -0.75 16.85
C PHE A 6 13.13 -0.54 15.81
N PHE A 7 12.02 0.08 16.23
CA PHE A 7 11.11 0.79 15.33
C PHE A 7 11.80 2.00 14.69
N LYS A 8 12.81 1.79 13.85
CA LYS A 8 13.08 2.73 12.77
C LYS A 8 11.84 2.63 11.89
N LYS A 9 10.92 3.58 12.02
CA LYS A 9 9.75 3.73 11.15
C LYS A 9 10.30 3.94 9.75
N ASP A 10 10.48 2.86 9.02
CA ASP A 10 10.79 2.92 7.61
C ASP A 10 9.53 3.47 6.92
N PRO A 11 9.56 4.73 6.43
CA PRO A 11 8.40 5.34 5.82
C PRO A 11 7.95 4.54 4.59
N ILE A 12 8.87 3.85 3.92
CA ILE A 12 8.57 2.97 2.78
C ILE A 12 7.76 1.77 3.25
N LYS A 13 8.17 1.06 4.31
CA LYS A 13 7.41 -0.08 4.87
C LYS A 13 5.99 0.29 5.30
N LYS A 14 5.78 1.52 5.78
CA LYS A 14 4.43 2.00 6.13
C LYS A 14 3.56 2.13 4.87
N LEU A 15 4.11 2.70 3.80
CA LEU A 15 3.38 2.87 2.54
C LEU A 15 3.14 1.52 1.85
N GLU A 16 4.09 0.58 1.90
CA GLU A 16 3.93 -0.78 1.37
C GLU A 16 2.75 -1.51 2.03
N LYS A 17 2.64 -1.44 3.36
CA LYS A 17 1.48 -2.01 4.07
C LYS A 17 0.16 -1.36 3.66
N GLN A 18 0.16 -0.05 3.40
CA GLN A 18 -1.03 0.65 2.93
C GLN A 18 -1.41 0.23 1.51
N TYR A 19 -0.42 0.08 0.63
CA TYR A 19 -0.59 -0.44 -0.73
C TYR A 19 -1.21 -1.85 -0.71
N GLU A 20 -0.63 -2.76 0.09
CA GLU A 20 -1.15 -4.13 0.23
C GLU A 20 -2.61 -4.14 0.70
N LYS A 21 -2.96 -3.29 1.66
CA LYS A 21 -4.33 -3.15 2.15
C LYS A 21 -5.29 -2.66 1.06
N LEU A 22 -4.91 -1.64 0.29
CA LEU A 22 -5.74 -1.15 -0.82
C LEU A 22 -5.93 -2.22 -1.89
N MET A 23 -4.89 -2.99 -2.20
CA MET A 23 -4.99 -4.09 -3.16
C MET A 23 -5.85 -5.26 -2.65
N GLN A 24 -5.84 -5.52 -1.34
CA GLN A 24 -6.77 -6.48 -0.73
C GLN A 24 -8.22 -5.99 -0.87
N GLU A 25 -8.49 -4.75 -0.47
CA GLU A 25 -9.82 -4.13 -0.61
C GLU A 25 -10.28 -4.13 -2.08
N ALA A 26 -9.40 -3.77 -3.01
CA ALA A 26 -9.69 -3.79 -4.44
C ALA A 26 -10.10 -5.19 -4.90
N ARG A 27 -9.40 -6.25 -4.48
CA ARG A 27 -9.78 -7.63 -4.85
C ARG A 27 -11.17 -8.02 -4.33
N ASP A 28 -11.49 -7.62 -3.11
CA ASP A 28 -12.82 -7.92 -2.54
C ASP A 28 -13.93 -7.15 -3.27
N ILE A 29 -13.66 -5.91 -3.67
CA ILE A 29 -14.57 -5.08 -4.49
C ILE A 29 -14.69 -5.63 -5.92
N GLN A 30 -13.60 -6.13 -6.50
CA GLN A 30 -13.62 -6.77 -7.81
C GLN A 30 -14.57 -7.97 -7.81
N ARG A 31 -14.60 -8.74 -6.72
CA ARG A 31 -15.50 -9.89 -6.54
C ARG A 31 -16.96 -9.47 -6.35
N SER A 32 -17.23 -8.28 -5.80
CA SER A 32 -18.59 -7.75 -5.72
C SER A 32 -19.09 -7.21 -7.07
N GLY A 33 -18.20 -6.98 -8.03
CA GLY A 33 -18.53 -6.48 -9.36
C GLY A 33 -18.63 -4.94 -9.44
N ASP A 34 -18.30 -4.22 -8.38
CA ASP A 34 -18.28 -2.76 -8.39
C ASP A 34 -16.99 -2.24 -9.05
N LEU A 35 -17.02 -2.19 -10.38
CA LEU A 35 -15.87 -1.79 -11.20
C LEU A 35 -15.41 -0.36 -10.94
N ARG A 36 -16.33 0.54 -10.57
CA ARG A 36 -15.99 1.94 -10.31
C ARG A 36 -15.19 2.04 -9.02
N LEU A 37 -15.70 1.46 -7.94
CA LEU A 37 -15.00 1.47 -6.66
C LEU A 37 -13.69 0.67 -6.73
N TYR A 38 -13.65 -0.41 -7.52
CA TYR A 38 -12.42 -1.13 -7.80
C TYR A 38 -11.36 -0.23 -8.45
N ALA A 39 -11.72 0.49 -9.52
CA ALA A 39 -10.84 1.41 -10.21
C ALA A 39 -10.30 2.50 -9.26
N ASP A 40 -11.17 3.06 -8.41
CA ASP A 40 -10.78 4.07 -7.42
C ASP A 40 -9.75 3.53 -6.42
N LYS A 41 -9.91 2.28 -5.95
CA LYS A 41 -8.97 1.63 -5.03
C LYS A 41 -7.64 1.29 -5.69
N VAL A 42 -7.65 0.82 -6.93
CA VAL A 42 -6.44 0.55 -7.71
C VAL A 42 -5.68 1.84 -7.96
N ALA A 43 -6.34 2.91 -8.40
CA ALA A 43 -5.71 4.21 -8.60
C ALA A 43 -5.06 4.76 -7.30
N ALA A 44 -5.73 4.58 -6.16
CA ALA A 44 -5.15 4.95 -4.86
C ALA A 44 -3.92 4.11 -4.49
N ALA A 45 -3.92 2.81 -4.84
CA ALA A 45 -2.77 1.92 -4.65
C ALA A 45 -1.60 2.34 -5.55
N GLU A 46 -1.84 2.59 -6.83
CA GLU A 46 -0.81 3.08 -7.78
C GLU A 46 -0.18 4.39 -7.31
N ALA A 47 -0.99 5.32 -6.80
CA ALA A 47 -0.47 6.57 -6.22
C ALA A 47 0.43 6.35 -5.01
N LEU A 48 0.20 5.30 -4.19
CA LEU A 48 1.11 4.91 -3.11
C LEU A 48 2.38 4.26 -3.65
N GLN A 49 2.27 3.44 -4.69
CA GLN A 49 3.43 2.80 -5.30
C GLN A 49 4.40 3.84 -5.88
N LEU A 50 3.90 4.85 -6.58
CA LEU A 50 4.71 5.97 -7.08
C LEU A 50 5.42 6.72 -5.93
N LYS A 51 4.74 6.90 -4.79
CA LYS A 51 5.37 7.51 -3.59
C LYS A 51 6.47 6.62 -3.00
N ILE A 52 6.24 5.30 -2.96
CA ILE A 52 7.25 4.32 -2.51
C ILE A 52 8.48 4.38 -3.41
N GLU A 53 8.28 4.33 -4.72
CA GLU A 53 9.37 4.41 -5.72
C GLU A 53 10.14 5.72 -5.60
N ALA A 54 9.44 6.85 -5.46
CA ALA A 54 10.08 8.15 -5.26
C ALA A 54 10.89 8.25 -3.97
N LEU A 55 10.46 7.59 -2.88
CA LEU A 55 11.22 7.54 -1.63
C LEU A 55 12.41 6.61 -1.73
N ARG A 56 12.27 5.46 -2.40
CA ARG A 56 13.36 4.52 -2.67
C ARG A 56 14.44 5.16 -3.54
N ALA A 57 14.06 5.94 -4.56
CA ALA A 57 15.00 6.64 -5.44
C ALA A 57 15.74 7.80 -4.76
N LYS A 58 15.24 8.30 -3.63
CA LYS A 58 15.88 9.34 -2.80
C LYS A 58 16.74 8.78 -1.67
N SER A 59 16.74 7.46 -1.49
CA SER A 59 17.50 6.74 -0.46
C SER A 59 18.82 6.23 -1.03
#